data_AF-A0A0V0ZQM2-F1
#
_entry.id   AF-A0A0V0ZQM2-F1
#
_cell.length_a   1.000
_cell.length_b   1.000
_cell.length_c   1.000
_cell.angle_alpha   90.00
_cell.angle_beta   90.00
_cell.angle_gamma   90.00
#
_symmetry.space_group_name_H-M   'P 1'
#
loop_
_entity.id
_entity.type
_entity.pdbx_description
1 polymer ?
#
loop_
_entity_poly.entity_id
_entity_poly.type
_entity_poly.pdbx_seq_one_letter_code
_entity_poly.pdbx_strand_id
1 'polypeptide(L)'
;MHSASSFCQRSTRLAESNAIAATWTSEESSPDPHCLKARRDNASAFWCFFPGRWTTSKSKSFKAVRNSFYCIPHGTGADMKYGIELWRGLFISARVIDGFRPAINIDVSHSCFYKRQSLINLICDILNGDEREVKFHPNQLRLNTRLQPEQLSLLIPELKGVSIHTTHRNQDRIYRIKDILSTAVSMKFKRDGNEVSVAEYFRDVYGPLKYPNLPLVQVGSRSKAIYFPVELCQVANCQRYNKKLKACQTTSTIRFASTDAPTRNLKCIDMVKKSNFNSDPFLKSFGVQIKAEPMIVDGRVLPPPRLEYGKGNGGRQIILTPKDGA
;
A
#
# COMPACT_ATOMS: atom_id res chain seq x y z
N MET A 1 35.08 18.98 28.37
CA MET A 1 34.68 18.46 27.04
C MET A 1 34.73 16.95 27.08
N HIS A 2 33.59 16.25 27.17
CA HIS A 2 33.39 14.88 26.69
C HIS A 2 31.92 14.47 26.87
N SER A 3 31.24 14.30 25.73
CA SER A 3 30.22 13.29 25.40
C SER A 3 29.19 12.89 26.48
N ALA A 4 28.02 13.51 26.46
CA ALA A 4 26.80 12.93 27.03
C ALA A 4 26.15 12.00 25.99
N SER A 5 26.32 10.69 26.16
CA SER A 5 25.59 9.68 25.41
C SER A 5 24.15 9.58 25.95
N SER A 6 23.18 9.99 25.13
CA SER A 6 21.76 9.85 25.41
C SER A 6 21.33 8.38 25.31
N PHE A 7 21.10 7.77 26.48
CA PHE A 7 20.46 6.47 26.57
C PHE A 7 18.94 6.67 26.39
N CYS A 8 18.49 6.66 25.14
CA CYS A 8 17.08 6.70 24.80
C CYS A 8 16.47 5.32 25.08
N GLN A 9 15.91 5.13 26.29
CA GLN A 9 15.10 3.96 26.60
C GLN A 9 13.86 3.97 25.70
N ARG A 10 13.82 3.00 24.78
CA ARG A 10 12.61 2.65 24.03
C ARG A 10 11.51 2.31 25.03
N SER A 11 10.49 3.17 25.09
CA SER A 11 9.17 2.81 25.60
C SER A 11 8.68 1.57 24.84
N THR A 12 8.70 0.42 25.51
CA THR A 12 8.00 -0.78 25.08
C THR A 12 6.52 -0.48 25.14
N ARG A 13 5.92 -0.16 23.98
CA ARG A 13 4.47 -0.19 23.82
C ARG A 13 3.99 -1.59 24.20
N LEU A 14 3.07 -1.66 25.17
CA LEU A 14 2.19 -2.80 25.38
C LEU A 14 1.57 -3.15 24.03
N ALA A 15 1.90 -4.32 23.50
CA ALA A 15 1.27 -4.85 22.32
C ALA A 15 -0.11 -5.36 22.73
N GLU A 16 -1.15 -4.53 22.55
CA GLU A 16 -2.52 -5.02 22.57
C GLU A 16 -2.68 -6.05 21.45
N SER A 17 -2.96 -7.30 21.83
CA SER A 17 -3.15 -8.39 20.89
C SER A 17 -4.58 -8.36 20.33
N ASN A 18 -4.74 -7.99 19.06
CA ASN A 18 -6.02 -8.03 18.35
C ASN A 18 -6.32 -9.42 17.74
N ALA A 19 -6.03 -10.47 18.50
CA ALA A 19 -6.21 -11.85 18.04
C ALA A 19 -7.70 -12.25 18.08
N ILE A 20 -8.15 -12.87 16.99
CA ILE A 20 -9.48 -13.45 16.84
C ILE A 20 -9.32 -14.97 16.74
N ALA A 21 -10.17 -15.73 17.43
CA ALA A 21 -10.11 -17.18 17.40
C ALA A 21 -10.70 -17.75 16.10
N ALA A 22 -10.10 -18.83 15.58
CA ALA A 22 -10.66 -19.65 14.52
C ALA A 22 -10.95 -21.05 15.07
N THR A 23 -12.06 -21.65 14.65
CA THR A 23 -12.47 -23.00 15.04
C THR A 23 -12.64 -23.87 13.80
N TRP A 24 -12.33 -25.17 13.94
CA TRP A 24 -12.63 -26.17 12.93
C TRP A 24 -13.93 -26.86 13.32
N THR A 25 -14.91 -26.87 12.42
CA THR A 25 -16.13 -27.66 12.59
C THR A 25 -15.94 -29.01 11.93
N SER A 26 -15.16 -29.87 12.57
CA SER A 26 -15.39 -31.31 12.49
C SER A 26 -15.62 -31.75 13.92
N GLU A 27 -16.77 -32.36 14.17
CA GLU A 27 -17.27 -32.79 15.47
C GLU A 27 -16.22 -33.49 16.35
N GLU A 28 -16.47 -33.41 17.65
CA GLU A 28 -15.77 -34.10 18.72
C GLU A 28 -15.43 -35.56 18.38
N SER A 29 -14.33 -36.04 18.98
CA SER A 29 -13.84 -37.43 19.05
C SER A 29 -12.82 -37.89 17.99
N SER A 30 -11.53 -37.69 18.29
CA SER A 30 -10.57 -38.81 18.31
C SER A 30 -9.26 -38.38 18.99
N PRO A 31 -8.76 -39.10 20.01
CA PRO A 31 -7.54 -38.76 20.73
C PRO A 31 -6.25 -39.25 20.05
N ASP A 32 -6.29 -39.58 18.75
CA ASP A 32 -5.16 -40.22 18.06
C ASP A 32 -4.03 -39.22 17.71
N PRO A 33 -2.80 -39.41 18.26
CA PRO A 33 -1.65 -38.56 17.98
C PRO A 33 -1.19 -38.58 16.51
N HIS A 34 -1.52 -39.61 15.74
CA HIS A 34 -1.21 -39.64 14.30
C HIS A 34 -2.08 -38.67 13.49
N CYS A 35 -3.34 -38.45 13.89
CA CYS A 35 -4.23 -37.45 13.29
C CYS A 35 -3.77 -36.00 13.56
N LEU A 36 -3.16 -35.74 14.72
CA LEU A 36 -2.63 -34.42 15.08
C LEU A 36 -1.42 -34.02 14.22
N LYS A 37 -0.58 -34.98 13.82
CA LYS A 37 0.58 -34.72 12.94
C LYS A 37 0.16 -34.42 11.51
N ALA A 38 -0.80 -35.16 10.95
CA ALA A 38 -1.40 -34.86 9.65
C ALA A 38 -2.12 -33.50 9.62
N ARG A 39 -2.79 -33.10 10.72
CA ARG A 39 -3.37 -31.76 10.90
C ARG A 39 -2.31 -30.66 10.97
N ARG A 40 -1.14 -30.92 11.57
CA ARG A 40 -0.01 -29.99 11.68
C ARG A 40 0.61 -29.67 10.31
N ASP A 41 0.76 -30.68 9.47
CA ASP A 41 1.34 -30.55 8.13
C ASP A 41 0.35 -29.87 7.16
N ASN A 42 -0.96 -30.15 7.29
CA ASN A 42 -2.00 -29.47 6.51
C ASN A 42 -2.31 -28.05 6.99
N ALA A 43 -2.30 -27.76 8.30
CA ALA A 43 -2.59 -26.43 8.83
C ALA A 43 -1.47 -25.44 8.48
N SER A 44 -0.20 -25.85 8.60
CA SER A 44 0.94 -25.00 8.23
C SER A 44 0.93 -24.67 6.72
N ALA A 45 0.64 -25.66 5.86
CA ALA A 45 0.43 -25.42 4.43
C ALA A 45 -0.80 -24.52 4.16
N PHE A 46 -1.95 -24.80 4.80
CA PHE A 46 -3.17 -24.00 4.67
C PHE A 46 -2.93 -22.53 5.03
N TRP A 47 -2.21 -22.24 6.11
CA TRP A 47 -1.93 -20.86 6.53
C TRP A 47 -0.89 -20.15 5.65
N CYS A 48 0.00 -20.88 4.98
CA CYS A 48 0.87 -20.33 3.95
C CYS A 48 0.08 -19.93 2.68
N PHE A 49 -1.01 -20.64 2.37
CA PHE A 49 -1.83 -20.39 1.17
C PHE A 49 -3.11 -19.56 1.42
N PHE A 50 -3.58 -19.46 2.67
CA PHE A 50 -4.81 -18.77 3.07
C PHE A 50 -4.82 -17.30 2.63
N PRO A 51 -3.76 -16.49 2.86
CA PRO A 51 -3.74 -15.12 2.39
C PRO A 51 -3.73 -15.02 0.86
N GLY A 52 -3.19 -16.03 0.17
CA GLY A 52 -3.09 -16.07 -1.29
C GLY A 52 -4.40 -16.46 -1.99
N ARG A 53 -5.17 -17.41 -1.46
CA ARG A 53 -6.38 -17.95 -2.13
C ARG A 53 -7.70 -17.29 -1.73
N TRP A 54 -7.81 -16.70 -0.53
CA TRP A 54 -8.95 -15.83 -0.20
C TRP A 54 -9.08 -14.66 -1.20
N THR A 55 -7.96 -14.25 -1.82
CA THR A 55 -7.92 -13.19 -2.84
C THR A 55 -8.63 -13.53 -4.14
N THR A 56 -8.67 -14.80 -4.53
CA THR A 56 -9.17 -15.20 -5.85
C THR A 56 -10.70 -15.08 -5.92
N SER A 57 -11.37 -15.28 -4.78
CA SER A 57 -12.83 -15.16 -4.62
C SER A 57 -13.31 -13.69 -4.56
N LYS A 58 -12.53 -12.78 -3.94
CA LYS A 58 -12.93 -11.37 -3.70
C LYS A 58 -12.14 -10.31 -4.48
N SER A 59 -11.47 -10.68 -5.57
CA SER A 59 -10.49 -9.83 -6.27
C SER A 59 -11.02 -8.48 -6.80
N LYS A 60 -12.34 -8.34 -6.98
CA LYS A 60 -12.97 -7.11 -7.49
C LYS A 60 -13.07 -5.99 -6.44
N SER A 61 -13.06 -6.32 -5.15
CA SER A 61 -13.27 -5.35 -4.06
C SER A 61 -12.02 -5.11 -3.21
N PHE A 62 -11.02 -5.98 -3.32
CA PHE A 62 -9.80 -5.90 -2.51
C PHE A 62 -8.54 -6.10 -3.34
N LYS A 63 -7.51 -5.33 -3.01
CA LYS A 63 -6.15 -5.54 -3.49
C LYS A 63 -5.30 -6.17 -2.38
N ALA A 64 -4.83 -7.40 -2.63
CA ALA A 64 -3.89 -8.07 -1.75
C ALA A 64 -2.45 -7.58 -1.99
N VAL A 65 -1.73 -7.35 -0.90
CA VAL A 65 -0.30 -7.06 -0.85
C VAL A 65 0.30 -7.77 0.35
N ARG A 66 1.03 -8.87 0.09
CA ARG A 66 1.53 -9.76 1.14
C ARG A 66 0.37 -10.23 2.04
N ASN A 67 0.47 -9.99 3.35
CA ASN A 67 -0.51 -10.37 4.36
C ASN A 67 -1.58 -9.28 4.59
N SER A 68 -1.65 -8.26 3.73
CA SER A 68 -2.61 -7.17 3.84
C SER A 68 -3.55 -7.11 2.65
N PHE A 69 -4.81 -6.77 2.91
CA PHE A 69 -5.88 -6.68 1.91
C PHE A 69 -6.49 -5.28 1.99
N TYR A 70 -6.31 -4.50 0.95
CA TYR A 70 -6.75 -3.10 0.91
C TYR A 70 -8.06 -3.00 0.13
N CYS A 71 -9.05 -2.32 0.70
CA CYS A 71 -10.31 -2.08 0.02
C CYS A 71 -10.06 -1.18 -1.18
N ILE A 72 -10.53 -1.58 -2.36
CA ILE A 72 -10.54 -0.72 -3.55
C ILE A 72 -11.68 0.28 -3.36
N PRO A 73 -11.40 1.59 -3.25
CA PRO A 73 -12.45 2.58 -3.05
C PRO A 73 -13.35 2.66 -4.29
N HIS A 74 -14.67 2.68 -4.09
CA HIS A 74 -15.66 2.84 -5.17
C HIS A 74 -15.75 4.29 -5.70
N GLY A 75 -15.08 5.24 -5.04
CA GLY A 75 -14.92 6.63 -5.43
C GLY A 75 -13.50 7.12 -5.15
N THR A 76 -13.32 8.42 -4.93
CA THR A 76 -12.02 8.98 -4.56
C THR A 76 -11.63 8.54 -3.14
N GLY A 77 -10.45 7.93 -3.00
CA GLY A 77 -9.87 7.65 -1.69
C GLY A 77 -9.46 8.93 -0.97
N ALA A 78 -8.91 8.81 0.23
CA ALA A 78 -8.35 9.95 0.94
C ALA A 78 -7.11 10.47 0.20
N ASP A 79 -7.22 11.65 -0.41
CA ASP A 79 -6.17 12.23 -1.26
C ASP A 79 -4.91 12.58 -0.46
N MET A 80 -3.79 11.94 -0.80
CA MET A 80 -2.48 12.17 -0.18
C MET A 80 -1.58 13.06 -1.05
N LYS A 81 -2.14 13.80 -2.01
CA LYS A 81 -1.43 14.68 -2.97
C LYS A 81 -0.49 13.90 -3.88
N TYR A 82 0.10 14.56 -4.89
CA TYR A 82 1.01 13.93 -5.86
C TYR A 82 0.42 12.69 -6.57
N GLY A 83 -0.91 12.65 -6.76
CA GLY A 83 -1.61 11.60 -7.49
C GLY A 83 -1.66 10.25 -6.79
N ILE A 84 -1.50 10.26 -5.46
CA ILE A 84 -1.69 9.09 -4.61
C ILE A 84 -2.85 9.29 -3.63
N GLU A 85 -3.44 8.19 -3.21
CA GLU A 85 -4.53 8.14 -2.25
C GLU A 85 -4.27 7.04 -1.21
N LEU A 86 -4.77 7.26 0.00
CA LEU A 86 -4.63 6.32 1.10
C LEU A 86 -5.77 5.31 1.08
N TRP A 87 -5.43 4.04 1.03
CA TRP A 87 -6.39 2.94 1.15
C TRP A 87 -6.31 2.32 2.53
N ARG A 88 -7.48 2.08 3.11
CA ARG A 88 -7.65 1.27 4.33
C ARG A 88 -7.78 -0.20 3.95
N GLY A 89 -7.22 -1.06 4.78
CA GLY A 89 -7.23 -2.49 4.61
C GLY A 89 -7.15 -3.25 5.92
N LEU A 90 -6.99 -4.55 5.78
CA LEU A 90 -6.82 -5.53 6.84
C LEU A 90 -5.46 -6.19 6.72
N PHE A 91 -4.66 -6.17 7.78
CA PHE A 91 -3.59 -7.13 7.95
C PHE A 91 -4.17 -8.40 8.57
N ILE A 92 -3.81 -9.56 8.03
CA ILE A 92 -4.27 -10.86 8.50
C ILE A 92 -3.06 -11.79 8.60
N SER A 93 -2.89 -12.44 9.75
CA SER A 93 -1.89 -13.49 9.92
C SER A 93 -2.41 -14.60 10.81
N ALA A 94 -2.11 -15.83 10.44
CA ALA A 94 -2.47 -16.98 11.25
C ALA A 94 -1.40 -17.28 12.30
N ARG A 95 -1.86 -17.77 13.45
CA ARG A 95 -1.05 -18.13 14.62
C ARG A 95 -1.60 -19.41 15.24
N VAL A 96 -0.71 -20.16 15.88
CA VAL A 96 -1.09 -21.23 16.80
C VAL A 96 -0.84 -20.70 18.20
N ILE A 97 -1.85 -20.76 19.06
CA ILE A 97 -1.79 -20.32 20.45
C ILE A 97 -1.81 -21.52 21.39
N ASP A 98 -1.70 -21.26 22.69
CA ASP A 98 -1.70 -22.28 23.73
C ASP A 98 -2.87 -23.27 23.60
N GLY A 99 -2.55 -24.54 23.86
CA GLY A 99 -3.45 -25.67 23.59
C GLY A 99 -3.54 -26.03 22.11
N PHE A 100 -2.56 -25.62 21.28
CA PHE A 100 -2.53 -25.88 19.83
C PHE A 100 -3.75 -25.35 19.07
N ARG A 101 -4.40 -24.30 19.61
CA ARG A 101 -5.59 -23.72 19.00
C ARG A 101 -5.19 -22.76 17.88
N PRO A 102 -5.83 -22.80 16.71
CA PRO A 102 -5.59 -21.83 15.65
C PRO A 102 -6.25 -20.49 15.99
N ALA A 103 -5.52 -19.41 15.75
CA ALA A 103 -6.01 -18.05 15.88
C ALA A 103 -5.58 -17.22 14.67
N ILE A 104 -6.35 -16.19 14.37
CA ILE A 104 -6.07 -15.23 13.32
C ILE A 104 -5.85 -13.87 13.99
N ASN A 105 -4.65 -13.33 13.84
CA ASN A 105 -4.36 -11.96 14.21
C ASN A 105 -4.79 -11.02 13.08
N ILE A 106 -5.69 -10.09 13.40
CA ILE A 106 -6.27 -9.14 12.46
C ILE A 106 -6.03 -7.73 12.97
N ASP A 107 -5.52 -6.86 12.10
CA ASP A 107 -5.32 -5.45 12.44
C ASP A 107 -5.70 -4.53 11.27
N VAL A 108 -6.04 -3.29 11.58
CA VAL A 108 -6.25 -2.26 10.55
C VAL A 108 -4.92 -1.93 9.90
N SER A 109 -4.91 -1.90 8.57
CA SER A 109 -3.74 -1.51 7.79
C SER A 109 -4.08 -0.33 6.89
N HIS A 110 -3.09 0.51 6.61
CA HIS A 110 -3.22 1.63 5.68
C HIS A 110 -2.01 1.63 4.74
N SER A 111 -2.25 1.87 3.44
CA SER A 111 -1.17 2.01 2.47
C SER A 111 -1.60 2.94 1.35
N CYS A 112 -0.63 3.66 0.79
CA CYS A 112 -0.87 4.53 -0.35
C CYS A 112 -0.87 3.74 -1.67
N PHE A 113 -1.77 4.12 -2.56
CA PHE A 113 -1.89 3.62 -3.92
C PHE A 113 -1.92 4.79 -4.89
N TYR A 114 -1.49 4.57 -6.13
CA TYR A 114 -1.70 5.57 -7.18
C TYR A 114 -3.20 5.67 -7.49
N LYS A 115 -3.69 6.90 -7.66
CA LYS A 115 -5.07 7.15 -8.10
C LYS A 115 -5.32 6.51 -9.47
N ARG A 116 -6.55 6.05 -9.71
CA ARG A 116 -6.98 5.60 -11.04
C ARG A 116 -7.20 6.80 -11.94
N GLN A 117 -6.19 7.18 -12.73
CA GLN A 117 -6.24 8.37 -13.57
C GLN A 117 -5.37 8.25 -14.83
N SER A 118 -5.57 9.19 -15.78
CA SER A 118 -4.67 9.35 -16.92
C SER A 118 -3.27 9.73 -16.46
N LEU A 119 -2.26 9.42 -17.26
CA LEU A 119 -0.89 9.82 -16.94
C LEU A 119 -0.73 11.35 -16.94
N ILE A 120 -1.49 12.07 -17.77
CA ILE A 120 -1.55 13.54 -17.75
C ILE A 120 -2.02 14.04 -16.38
N ASN A 121 -3.10 13.48 -15.82
CA ASN A 121 -3.61 13.92 -14.52
C ASN A 121 -2.57 13.64 -13.41
N LEU A 122 -1.90 12.48 -13.46
CA LEU A 122 -0.81 12.18 -12.53
C LEU A 122 0.36 13.18 -12.66
N ILE A 123 0.73 13.57 -13.87
CA ILE A 123 1.76 14.60 -14.11
C ILE A 123 1.32 15.93 -13.49
N CYS A 124 0.10 16.39 -13.74
CA CYS A 124 -0.44 17.61 -13.14
C CYS A 124 -0.43 17.53 -11.60
N ASP A 125 -0.88 16.41 -11.03
CA ASP A 125 -0.87 16.20 -9.57
C ASP A 125 0.54 16.26 -8.98
N ILE A 126 1.54 15.69 -9.65
CA ILE A 126 2.93 15.73 -9.19
C ILE A 126 3.49 17.15 -9.27
N LEU A 127 3.19 17.89 -10.34
CA LEU A 127 3.67 19.26 -10.54
C LEU A 127 3.00 20.27 -9.61
N ASN A 128 1.72 20.11 -9.31
CA ASN A 128 1.03 20.90 -8.28
C ASN A 128 1.54 20.57 -6.87
N GLY A 129 1.96 19.32 -6.66
CA GLY A 129 2.52 18.85 -5.41
C GLY A 129 1.60 19.06 -4.20
N ASP A 130 2.08 19.76 -3.19
CA ASP A 130 1.34 20.14 -1.98
C ASP A 130 0.92 21.61 -1.95
N GLU A 131 1.03 22.32 -3.09
CA GLU A 131 0.55 23.69 -3.23
C GLU A 131 -0.96 23.78 -3.00
N ARG A 132 -1.40 24.91 -2.43
CA ARG A 132 -2.82 25.17 -2.16
C ARG A 132 -3.60 25.51 -3.43
N GLU A 133 -2.96 26.25 -4.33
CA GLU A 133 -3.54 26.66 -5.61
C GLU A 133 -3.09 25.72 -6.72
N VAL A 134 -4.04 25.32 -7.57
CA VAL A 134 -3.79 24.41 -8.68
C VAL A 134 -3.21 25.21 -9.85
N LYS A 135 -1.91 25.04 -10.12
CA LYS A 135 -1.21 25.68 -11.25
C LYS A 135 -1.34 24.90 -12.56
N PHE A 136 -1.42 23.58 -12.48
CA PHE A 136 -1.49 22.68 -13.62
C PHE A 136 -2.82 21.95 -13.65
N HIS A 137 -3.61 22.17 -14.69
CA HIS A 137 -4.85 21.44 -14.92
C HIS A 137 -4.93 20.90 -16.36
N PRO A 138 -5.42 19.66 -16.58
CA PRO A 138 -5.55 19.07 -17.91
C PRO A 138 -6.29 19.95 -18.92
N ASN A 139 -7.35 20.65 -18.48
CA ASN A 139 -8.15 21.55 -19.33
C ASN A 139 -7.39 22.81 -19.80
N GLN A 140 -6.27 23.17 -19.16
CA GLN A 140 -5.42 24.29 -19.55
C GLN A 140 -4.39 23.90 -20.62
N LEU A 141 -4.20 22.59 -20.85
CA LEU A 141 -3.25 22.11 -21.85
C LEU A 141 -3.72 22.49 -23.26
N ARG A 142 -2.76 22.86 -24.10
CA ARG A 142 -2.91 23.29 -25.50
C ARG A 142 -1.88 22.57 -26.37
N LEU A 143 -2.02 22.67 -27.69
CA LEU A 143 -1.12 22.05 -28.65
C LEU A 143 0.36 22.42 -28.43
N ASN A 144 0.62 23.69 -28.07
CA ASN A 144 1.95 24.25 -27.82
C ASN A 144 2.42 24.11 -26.36
N THR A 145 1.64 23.47 -25.48
CA THR A 145 2.06 23.28 -24.09
C THR A 145 3.30 22.40 -24.03
N ARG A 146 4.35 22.93 -23.40
CA ARG A 146 5.64 22.27 -23.22
C ARG A 146 6.05 22.37 -21.76
N LEU A 147 6.53 21.25 -21.22
CA LEU A 147 7.09 21.23 -19.86
C LEU A 147 8.52 21.77 -19.88
N GLN A 148 8.83 22.59 -18.87
CA GLN A 148 10.17 23.15 -18.68
C GLN A 148 11.13 22.08 -18.11
N PRO A 149 12.45 22.22 -18.32
CA PRO A 149 13.45 21.27 -17.80
C PRO A 149 13.34 21.02 -16.29
N GLU A 150 13.01 22.04 -15.52
CA GLU A 150 12.84 21.96 -14.05
C GLU A 150 11.62 21.10 -13.68
N GLN A 151 10.56 21.15 -14.49
CA GLN A 151 9.38 20.31 -14.29
C GLN A 151 9.68 18.85 -14.63
N LEU A 152 10.45 18.62 -15.70
CA LEU A 152 10.86 17.27 -16.11
C LEU A 152 11.77 16.63 -15.06
N SER A 153 12.70 17.38 -14.47
CA SER A 153 13.61 16.87 -13.42
C SER A 153 12.86 16.41 -12.17
N LEU A 154 11.72 17.04 -11.84
CA LEU A 154 10.81 16.61 -10.77
C LEU A 154 9.99 15.37 -11.15
N LEU A 155 9.58 15.26 -12.41
CA LEU A 155 8.70 14.17 -12.89
C LEU A 155 9.41 12.85 -13.09
N ILE A 156 10.63 12.86 -13.64
CA ILE A 156 11.42 11.65 -13.94
C ILE A 156 11.52 10.71 -12.73
N PRO A 157 11.97 11.15 -11.54
CA PRO A 157 12.08 10.26 -10.39
C PRO A 157 10.73 9.77 -9.88
N GLU A 158 9.63 10.53 -10.07
CA GLU A 158 8.29 10.18 -9.60
C GLU A 158 7.55 9.20 -10.53
N LEU A 159 7.75 9.31 -11.84
CA LEU A 159 7.12 8.42 -12.83
C LEU A 159 7.95 7.20 -13.19
N LYS A 160 9.27 7.22 -12.97
CA LYS A 160 10.11 6.04 -13.17
C LYS A 160 9.62 4.90 -12.31
N GLY A 161 9.36 3.76 -12.94
CA GLY A 161 8.74 2.62 -12.28
C GLY A 161 7.29 2.88 -11.88
N VAL A 162 6.52 3.64 -12.65
CA VAL A 162 5.06 3.53 -12.66
C VAL A 162 4.65 2.51 -13.73
N SER A 163 3.62 1.72 -13.45
CA SER A 163 3.04 0.80 -14.42
C SER A 163 1.85 1.46 -15.09
N ILE A 164 1.72 1.32 -16.40
CA ILE A 164 0.72 2.01 -17.22
C ILE A 164 0.07 1.07 -18.24
N HIS A 165 -1.15 1.41 -18.66
CA HIS A 165 -1.81 0.88 -19.85
C HIS A 165 -1.79 1.95 -20.94
N THR A 166 -1.91 1.51 -22.18
CA THR A 166 -2.04 2.41 -23.34
C THR A 166 -3.48 2.42 -23.84
N THR A 167 -4.02 3.59 -24.19
CA THR A 167 -5.42 3.74 -24.60
C THR A 167 -5.64 3.69 -26.12
N HIS A 168 -4.58 3.82 -26.92
CA HIS A 168 -4.66 3.86 -28.38
C HIS A 168 -4.80 2.48 -29.05
N ARG A 169 -4.67 1.38 -28.28
CA ARG A 169 -4.83 0.00 -28.75
C ARG A 169 -5.82 -0.72 -27.85
N ASN A 170 -6.58 -1.65 -28.44
CA ASN A 170 -7.46 -2.53 -27.68
C ASN A 170 -6.69 -3.72 -27.08
N GLN A 171 -5.69 -3.42 -26.25
CA GLN A 171 -4.83 -4.41 -25.59
C GLN A 171 -4.68 -4.08 -24.10
N ASP A 172 -4.91 -5.05 -23.23
CA ASP A 172 -4.72 -4.87 -21.78
C ASP A 172 -3.27 -5.16 -21.34
N ARG A 173 -2.31 -4.62 -22.09
CA ARG A 173 -0.88 -4.82 -21.80
C ARG A 173 -0.38 -3.75 -20.84
N ILE A 174 0.21 -4.20 -19.73
CA ILE A 174 0.86 -3.33 -18.75
C ILE A 174 2.32 -3.09 -19.14
N TYR A 175 2.71 -1.83 -19.18
CA TYR A 175 4.08 -1.40 -19.40
C TYR A 175 4.67 -0.73 -18.16
N ARG A 176 5.98 -0.86 -17.96
CA ARG A 176 6.71 -0.24 -16.86
C ARG A 176 7.50 0.96 -17.40
N ILE A 177 7.23 2.16 -16.89
CA ILE A 177 7.99 3.36 -17.26
C ILE A 177 9.45 3.20 -16.83
N LYS A 178 10.36 3.32 -17.81
CA LYS A 178 11.81 3.31 -17.60
C LYS A 178 12.36 4.73 -17.51
N ASP A 179 11.85 5.62 -18.35
CA ASP A 179 12.27 7.01 -18.39
C ASP A 179 11.18 7.92 -18.97
N ILE A 180 11.38 9.23 -18.84
CA ILE A 180 10.63 10.27 -19.53
C ILE A 180 11.59 10.99 -20.48
N LEU A 181 11.18 11.16 -21.72
CA LEU A 181 11.99 11.76 -22.77
C LEU A 181 11.39 13.08 -23.27
N SER A 182 12.02 13.66 -24.29
CA SER A 182 11.56 14.87 -24.97
C SER A 182 10.20 14.67 -25.67
N THR A 183 9.84 15.61 -26.54
CA THR A 183 8.53 15.70 -27.17
C THR A 183 8.33 14.69 -28.31
N ALA A 184 7.07 14.37 -28.63
CA ALA A 184 6.72 13.52 -29.76
C ALA A 184 7.22 14.07 -31.12
N VAL A 185 7.32 15.40 -31.23
CA VAL A 185 7.80 16.10 -32.43
C VAL A 185 9.31 15.92 -32.62
N SER A 186 10.08 15.93 -31.52
CA SER A 186 11.54 15.86 -31.56
C SER A 186 12.08 14.43 -31.63
N MET A 187 11.39 13.47 -31.00
CA MET A 187 11.84 12.09 -30.95
C MET A 187 11.58 11.38 -32.27
N LYS A 188 12.64 10.85 -32.89
CA LYS A 188 12.59 10.08 -34.14
C LYS A 188 13.02 8.63 -33.92
N PHE A 189 12.48 7.74 -34.74
CA PHE A 189 12.88 6.33 -34.79
C PHE A 189 12.85 5.83 -36.24
N LYS A 190 13.60 4.75 -36.51
CA LYS A 190 13.63 4.14 -37.84
C LYS A 190 12.42 3.22 -38.03
N ARG A 191 11.68 3.45 -39.11
CA ARG A 191 10.57 2.61 -39.58
C ARG A 191 10.77 2.37 -41.08
N ASP A 192 10.85 1.11 -41.47
CA ASP A 192 10.96 0.71 -42.89
C ASP A 192 12.12 1.42 -43.63
N GLY A 193 13.23 1.65 -42.93
CA GLY A 193 14.42 2.34 -43.45
C GLY A 193 14.40 3.87 -43.32
N ASN A 194 13.24 4.49 -43.06
CA ASN A 194 13.07 5.94 -42.95
C ASN A 194 13.04 6.41 -41.49
N GLU A 195 13.58 7.59 -41.21
CA GLU A 195 13.41 8.23 -39.90
C GLU A 195 12.08 8.96 -39.82
N VAL A 196 11.22 8.53 -38.91
CA VAL A 196 9.90 9.10 -38.68
C VAL A 196 9.81 9.57 -37.22
N SER A 197 9.26 10.76 -37.00
CA SER A 197 9.00 11.23 -35.63
C SER A 197 7.85 10.45 -34.99
N VAL A 198 7.83 10.40 -33.66
CA VAL A 198 6.71 9.77 -32.94
C VAL A 198 5.39 10.48 -33.27
N ALA A 199 5.38 11.81 -33.40
CA ALA A 199 4.19 12.56 -33.78
C ALA A 199 3.68 12.21 -35.19
N GLU A 200 4.58 12.08 -36.18
CA GLU A 200 4.21 11.67 -37.54
C GLU A 200 3.68 10.24 -37.56
N TYR A 201 4.36 9.31 -36.90
CA TYR A 201 3.91 7.91 -36.81
C TYR A 201 2.49 7.80 -36.24
N PHE A 202 2.21 8.50 -35.14
CA PHE A 202 0.88 8.46 -34.54
C PHE A 202 -0.17 9.08 -35.46
N ARG A 203 0.14 10.20 -36.11
CA ARG A 203 -0.76 10.85 -37.08
C ARG A 203 -1.13 9.91 -38.23
N ASP A 204 -0.16 9.18 -38.77
CA ASP A 204 -0.36 8.33 -39.95
C ASP A 204 -1.04 6.99 -39.61
N VAL A 205 -0.80 6.43 -38.42
CA VAL A 205 -1.30 5.09 -38.04
C VAL A 205 -2.57 5.12 -37.20
N TYR A 206 -2.76 6.14 -36.35
CA TYR A 206 -3.89 6.21 -35.41
C TYR A 206 -4.69 7.50 -35.53
N GLY A 207 -4.02 8.65 -35.61
CA GLY A 207 -4.61 9.98 -35.62
C GLY A 207 -3.72 11.02 -34.95
N PRO A 208 -3.97 12.32 -35.17
CA PRO A 208 -3.13 13.38 -34.65
C PRO A 208 -3.18 13.46 -33.12
N LEU A 209 -2.01 13.66 -32.52
CA LEU A 209 -1.82 13.91 -31.09
C LEU A 209 -2.41 15.27 -30.68
N LYS A 210 -3.12 15.34 -29.55
CA LYS A 210 -3.67 16.61 -29.04
C LYS A 210 -2.58 17.45 -28.37
N TYR A 211 -1.58 16.79 -27.79
CA TYR A 211 -0.51 17.43 -27.04
C TYR A 211 0.88 16.91 -27.47
N PRO A 212 1.29 17.13 -28.74
CA PRO A 212 2.53 16.57 -29.28
C PRO A 212 3.81 17.13 -28.62
N ASN A 213 3.70 18.29 -27.95
CA ASN A 213 4.80 18.95 -27.23
C ASN A 213 4.94 18.51 -25.76
N LEU A 214 4.06 17.63 -25.27
CA LEU A 214 4.26 16.96 -23.98
C LEU A 214 5.32 15.85 -24.10
N PRO A 215 5.95 15.48 -22.98
CA PRO A 215 6.98 14.45 -23.00
C PRO A 215 6.44 13.08 -23.39
N LEU A 216 7.35 12.21 -23.84
CA LEU A 216 7.09 10.80 -24.07
C LEU A 216 7.50 9.96 -22.85
N VAL A 217 6.80 8.86 -22.62
CA VAL A 217 7.30 7.80 -21.74
C VAL A 217 8.07 6.77 -22.53
N GLN A 218 9.25 6.40 -22.02
CA GLN A 218 10.01 5.27 -22.53
C GLN A 218 9.67 4.03 -21.70
N VAL A 219 9.32 2.95 -22.39
CA VAL A 219 9.09 1.62 -21.82
C VAL A 219 9.88 0.56 -22.59
N GLY A 220 9.82 -0.69 -22.13
CA GLY A 220 10.54 -1.80 -22.75
C GLY A 220 11.97 -1.99 -22.21
N SER A 221 12.78 -2.72 -22.98
CA SER A 221 14.20 -2.94 -22.67
C SER A 221 15.07 -1.86 -23.31
N ARG A 222 16.34 -1.76 -22.90
CA ARG A 222 17.30 -0.84 -23.53
C ARG A 222 17.53 -1.16 -25.02
N SER A 223 17.44 -2.43 -25.39
CA SER A 223 17.60 -2.92 -26.77
C SER A 223 16.34 -2.77 -27.63
N LYS A 224 15.16 -2.71 -27.01
CA LYS A 224 13.86 -2.57 -27.68
C LYS A 224 13.03 -1.52 -26.94
N ALA A 225 13.49 -0.27 -27.03
CA ALA A 225 12.80 0.86 -26.44
C ALA A 225 11.50 1.15 -27.20
N ILE A 226 10.44 1.42 -26.47
CA ILE A 226 9.12 1.79 -27.01
C ILE A 226 8.76 3.13 -26.40
N TYR A 227 8.23 4.04 -27.22
CA TYR A 227 7.87 5.38 -26.81
C TYR A 227 6.37 5.59 -26.91
N PHE A 228 5.74 6.06 -25.83
CA PHE A 228 4.33 6.42 -25.83
C PHE A 228 4.13 7.89 -25.45
N PRO A 229 3.29 8.63 -26.19
CA PRO A 229 2.80 9.93 -25.75
C PRO A 229 2.07 9.81 -24.41
N VAL A 230 2.33 10.72 -23.47
CA VAL A 230 1.70 10.71 -22.14
C VAL A 230 0.17 10.81 -22.21
N GLU A 231 -0.37 11.44 -23.25
CA GLU A 231 -1.81 11.57 -23.48
C GLU A 231 -2.50 10.23 -23.81
N LEU A 232 -1.73 9.24 -24.25
CA LEU A 232 -2.23 7.89 -24.60
C LEU A 232 -1.96 6.87 -23.49
N CYS A 233 -1.60 7.32 -22.30
CA CYS A 233 -1.21 6.49 -21.17
C CYS A 233 -2.16 6.66 -19.98
N GLN A 234 -2.50 5.55 -19.33
CA GLN A 234 -3.29 5.51 -18.10
C GLN A 234 -2.53 4.74 -17.01
N VAL A 235 -2.58 5.22 -15.77
CA VAL A 235 -1.93 4.55 -14.64
C VAL A 235 -2.59 3.19 -14.40
N ALA A 236 -1.79 2.15 -14.19
CA ALA A 236 -2.30 0.81 -13.94
C ALA A 236 -3.09 0.74 -12.63
N ASN A 237 -4.20 0.01 -12.66
CA ASN A 237 -5.12 -0.08 -11.53
C ASN A 237 -4.48 -0.77 -10.33
N CYS A 238 -4.88 -0.35 -9.12
CA CYS A 238 -4.49 -0.99 -7.86
C CYS A 238 -2.97 -1.10 -7.66
N GLN A 239 -2.20 -0.15 -8.19
CA GLN A 239 -0.75 -0.12 -8.01
C GLN A 239 -0.39 0.56 -6.69
N ARG A 240 0.26 -0.20 -5.79
CA ARG A 240 0.78 0.34 -4.53
C ARG A 240 1.89 1.36 -4.78
N TYR A 241 1.84 2.48 -4.05
CA TYR A 241 2.94 3.44 -4.00
C TYR A 241 4.03 2.93 -3.05
N ASN A 242 5.17 2.51 -3.61
CA ASN A 242 6.28 1.91 -2.84
C ASN A 242 7.45 2.88 -2.60
N LYS A 243 7.34 4.14 -3.05
CA LYS A 243 8.37 5.15 -2.81
C LYS A 243 8.18 5.76 -1.43
N LYS A 244 9.24 6.41 -0.92
CA LYS A 244 9.18 7.12 0.36
C LYS A 244 8.18 8.27 0.26
N LEU A 245 7.23 8.32 1.20
CA LEU A 245 6.29 9.43 1.29
C LEU A 245 7.01 10.73 1.67
N LYS A 246 6.53 11.85 1.13
CA LYS A 246 6.98 13.19 1.54
C LYS A 246 6.46 13.52 2.94
N ALA A 247 7.02 14.55 3.58
CA ALA A 247 6.67 14.92 4.96
C ALA A 247 5.18 15.28 5.12
N CYS A 248 4.63 16.04 4.18
CA CYS A 248 3.20 16.38 4.16
C CYS A 248 2.32 15.13 4.03
N GLN A 249 2.67 14.22 3.13
CA GLN A 249 1.94 12.96 2.90
C GLN A 249 2.01 12.03 4.11
N THR A 250 3.19 11.94 4.75
CA THR A 250 3.39 11.17 5.99
C THR A 250 2.53 11.73 7.11
N THR A 251 2.50 13.06 7.27
CA THR A 251 1.66 13.74 8.26
C THR A 251 0.18 13.46 8.01
N SER A 252 -0.30 13.61 6.78
CA SER A 252 -1.69 13.31 6.41
C SER A 252 -2.04 11.83 6.61
N THR A 253 -1.12 10.93 6.27
CA THR A 253 -1.29 9.48 6.49
C THR A 253 -1.41 9.17 7.98
N ILE A 254 -0.54 9.73 8.82
CA ILE A 254 -0.59 9.56 10.27
C ILE A 254 -1.91 10.11 10.83
N ARG A 255 -2.32 11.32 10.42
CA ARG A 255 -3.59 11.91 10.88
C ARG A 255 -4.79 11.04 10.51
N PHE A 256 -4.80 10.44 9.33
CA PHE A 256 -5.89 9.58 8.89
C PHE A 256 -5.88 8.20 9.57
N ALA A 257 -4.68 7.62 9.74
CA ALA A 257 -4.51 6.28 10.29
C ALA A 257 -4.55 6.23 11.82
N SER A 258 -4.24 7.35 12.49
CA SER A 258 -4.18 7.45 13.94
C SER A 258 -5.59 7.41 14.54
N THR A 259 -5.86 6.40 15.34
CA THR A 259 -7.07 6.29 16.17
C THR A 259 -6.71 5.73 17.53
N ASP A 260 -7.52 6.07 18.53
CA ASP A 260 -7.47 5.45 19.84
C ASP A 260 -7.73 3.93 19.77
N ALA A 261 -7.30 3.20 20.80
CA ALA A 261 -7.39 1.75 20.85
C ALA A 261 -8.84 1.22 20.75
N PRO A 262 -9.83 1.76 21.50
CA PRO A 262 -11.23 1.35 21.35
C PRO A 262 -11.75 1.51 19.92
N THR A 263 -11.54 2.67 19.30
CA THR A 263 -11.95 2.93 17.91
C THR A 263 -11.27 1.98 16.92
N ARG A 264 -9.97 1.71 17.11
CA ARG A 264 -9.23 0.74 16.30
C ARG A 264 -9.83 -0.66 16.40
N ASN A 265 -10.18 -1.11 17.60
CA ASN A 265 -10.80 -2.42 17.82
C ASN A 265 -12.16 -2.53 17.13
N LEU A 266 -13.00 -1.50 17.25
CA LEU A 266 -14.28 -1.43 16.53
C LEU A 266 -14.07 -1.49 15.00
N LYS A 267 -13.06 -0.79 14.47
CA LYS A 267 -12.71 -0.83 13.04
C LYS A 267 -12.26 -2.22 12.59
N CYS A 268 -11.51 -2.95 13.41
CA CYS A 268 -11.13 -4.34 13.14
C CYS A 268 -12.37 -5.23 13.08
N ILE A 269 -13.24 -5.17 14.09
CA ILE A 269 -14.48 -5.96 14.17
C ILE A 269 -15.39 -5.68 12.97
N ASP A 270 -15.60 -4.40 12.62
CA ASP A 270 -16.37 -3.98 11.45
C ASP A 270 -15.83 -4.59 10.15
N MET A 271 -14.51 -4.57 9.94
CA MET A 271 -13.91 -5.13 8.74
C MET A 271 -13.96 -6.66 8.69
N VAL A 272 -13.86 -7.35 9.84
CA VAL A 272 -14.02 -8.80 9.91
C VAL A 272 -15.45 -9.20 9.51
N LYS A 273 -16.45 -8.47 10.03
CA LYS A 273 -17.86 -8.66 9.65
C LYS A 273 -18.07 -8.42 8.16
N LYS A 274 -17.55 -7.31 7.61
CA LYS A 274 -17.63 -6.99 6.16
C LYS A 274 -16.90 -8.01 5.27
N SER A 275 -15.80 -8.57 5.77
CA SER A 275 -15.04 -9.59 5.06
C SER A 275 -15.81 -10.90 4.92
N ASN A 276 -16.81 -11.13 5.77
CA ASN A 276 -17.70 -12.29 5.75
C ASN A 276 -16.94 -13.60 5.50
N PHE A 277 -15.91 -13.86 6.30
CA PHE A 277 -15.02 -15.00 6.07
C PHE A 277 -15.77 -16.34 6.06
N ASN A 278 -16.78 -16.48 6.92
CA ASN A 278 -17.56 -17.72 7.03
C ASN A 278 -18.45 -17.99 5.80
N SER A 279 -18.67 -17.00 4.92
CA SER A 279 -19.35 -17.24 3.64
C SER A 279 -18.39 -17.66 2.51
N ASP A 280 -17.08 -17.60 2.73
CA ASP A 280 -16.10 -17.89 1.70
C ASP A 280 -16.10 -19.39 1.35
N PRO A 281 -16.28 -19.77 0.06
CA PRO A 281 -16.36 -21.17 -0.34
C PRO A 281 -15.11 -21.98 0.00
N PHE A 282 -13.93 -21.35 -0.06
CA PHE A 282 -12.67 -22.02 0.29
C PHE A 282 -12.61 -22.26 1.81
N LEU A 283 -12.97 -21.31 2.66
CA LEU A 283 -12.99 -21.55 4.11
C LEU A 283 -14.02 -22.62 4.51
N LYS A 284 -15.20 -22.60 3.87
CA LYS A 284 -16.22 -23.63 4.04
C LYS A 284 -15.74 -25.02 3.64
N SER A 285 -15.00 -25.16 2.53
CA SER A 285 -14.54 -26.49 2.07
C SER A 285 -13.54 -27.14 3.03
N PHE A 286 -12.84 -26.34 3.83
CA PHE A 286 -11.96 -26.82 4.90
C PHE A 286 -12.68 -26.93 6.25
N GLY A 287 -13.95 -26.55 6.37
CA GLY A 287 -14.66 -26.57 7.66
C GLY A 287 -14.09 -25.56 8.66
N VAL A 288 -13.46 -24.48 8.19
CA VAL A 288 -12.91 -23.43 9.05
C VAL A 288 -13.98 -22.36 9.29
N GLN A 289 -14.20 -22.03 10.55
CA GLN A 289 -15.05 -20.93 10.98
C GLN A 289 -14.23 -19.93 11.78
N ILE A 290 -14.47 -18.64 11.53
CA ILE A 290 -13.79 -17.54 12.20
C ILE A 290 -14.82 -16.82 13.06
N LYS A 291 -14.52 -16.69 14.36
CA LYS A 291 -15.36 -15.93 15.27
C LYS A 291 -15.30 -14.45 14.89
N ALA A 292 -16.42 -13.73 14.91
CA ALA A 292 -16.42 -12.29 14.59
C ALA A 292 -15.89 -11.41 15.74
N GLU A 293 -15.87 -11.97 16.95
CA GLU A 293 -15.47 -11.28 18.18
C GLU A 293 -13.99 -11.54 18.51
N PRO A 294 -13.29 -10.54 19.07
CA PRO A 294 -11.95 -10.73 19.61
C PRO A 294 -11.90 -11.79 20.70
N MET A 295 -10.75 -12.46 20.83
CA MET A 295 -10.49 -13.35 21.95
C MET A 295 -10.30 -12.55 23.23
N ILE A 296 -10.96 -12.97 24.32
CA ILE A 296 -10.76 -12.41 25.66
C ILE A 296 -9.57 -13.12 26.29
N VAL A 297 -8.65 -12.33 26.86
CA VAL A 297 -7.44 -12.83 27.52
C VAL A 297 -7.22 -12.08 28.83
N ASP A 298 -6.76 -12.80 29.85
CA ASP A 298 -6.44 -12.20 31.14
C ASP A 298 -5.04 -11.58 31.10
N GLY A 299 -4.99 -10.26 31.31
CA GLY A 299 -3.75 -9.49 31.41
C GLY A 299 -3.35 -9.23 32.87
N ARG A 300 -2.09 -8.85 33.09
CA ARG A 300 -1.59 -8.37 34.38
C ARG A 300 -0.80 -7.08 34.21
N VAL A 301 -1.02 -6.09 35.07
CA VAL A 301 -0.25 -4.84 35.13
C VAL A 301 0.90 -5.04 36.12
N LEU A 302 2.13 -5.03 35.62
CA LEU A 302 3.32 -5.18 36.48
C LEU A 302 3.63 -3.86 37.21
N PRO A 303 4.10 -3.90 38.47
CA PRO A 303 4.50 -2.70 39.18
C PRO A 303 5.71 -2.05 38.51
N PRO A 304 5.74 -0.71 38.36
CA PRO A 304 6.86 -0.01 37.75
C PRO A 304 8.12 -0.08 38.63
N PRO A 305 9.33 -0.13 38.04
CA PRO A 305 10.58 -0.14 38.80
C PRO A 305 10.83 1.23 39.47
N ARG A 306 11.63 1.22 40.54
CA ARG A 306 12.12 2.46 41.17
C ARG A 306 13.28 3.02 40.36
N LEU A 307 13.25 4.32 40.11
CA LEU A 307 14.32 5.06 39.43
C LEU A 307 15.14 5.82 40.47
N GLU A 308 16.44 5.57 40.49
CA GLU A 308 17.42 6.25 41.33
C GLU A 308 18.28 7.16 40.45
N TYR A 309 18.26 8.46 40.73
CA TYR A 309 19.04 9.45 39.99
C TYR A 309 20.37 9.74 40.69
N GLY A 310 21.37 10.13 39.91
CA GLY A 310 22.69 10.53 40.42
C GLY A 310 22.61 11.77 41.32
N LYS A 311 23.47 11.83 42.34
CA LYS A 311 23.59 12.98 43.24
C LYS A 311 24.34 14.12 42.54
N GLY A 312 23.64 15.15 42.08
CA GLY A 312 24.31 16.38 41.62
C GLY A 312 24.95 17.11 42.81
N ASN A 313 26.26 17.41 42.74
CA ASN A 313 27.06 18.22 43.69
C ASN A 313 26.55 18.26 45.15
N GLY A 314 26.47 17.12 45.83
CA GLY A 314 26.11 17.04 47.26
C GLY A 314 24.61 17.08 47.58
N GLY A 315 23.74 17.06 46.56
CA GLY A 315 22.29 17.01 46.71
C GLY A 315 21.76 15.65 47.22
N ARG A 316 20.53 15.66 47.74
CA ARG A 316 19.83 14.48 48.24
C ARG A 316 19.58 13.48 47.11
N GLN A 317 19.70 12.19 47.42
CA GLN A 317 19.33 11.09 46.51
C GLN A 317 17.85 11.22 46.11
N ILE A 318 17.57 11.33 44.81
CA ILE A 318 16.21 11.33 44.29
C ILE A 318 15.87 9.91 43.88
N ILE A 319 14.91 9.31 44.58
CA ILE A 319 14.33 8.01 44.22
C ILE A 319 12.85 8.24 43.92
N LEU A 320 12.42 7.86 42.72
CA LEU A 320 11.04 8.01 42.28
C LEU A 320 10.49 6.70 41.72
N THR A 321 9.22 6.45 41.94
CA THR A 321 8.48 5.34 41.31
C THR A 321 7.54 5.98 40.28
N PRO A 322 7.74 5.75 38.98
CA PRO A 322 6.86 6.27 37.94
C PRO A 322 5.41 5.86 38.21
N LYS A 323 4.46 6.75 37.92
CA LYS A 323 3.02 6.45 37.97
C LYS A 323 2.48 6.55 36.55
N ASP A 324 1.59 5.65 36.18
CA ASP A 324 0.88 5.67 34.89
C ASP A 324 1.77 5.58 33.63
N GLY A 325 3.00 5.09 33.77
CA GLY A 325 3.94 4.94 32.65
C GLY A 325 4.55 6.26 32.16
N ALA A 326 4.50 7.32 32.98
CA ALA A 326 5.20 8.60 32.79
C ALA A 326 6.13 8.91 33.96
#